data_AF-A0A218QTU3-F1
#
_entry.id   AF-A0A218QTU3-F1
#
_cell.length_a   1.000
_cell.length_b   1.000
_cell.length_c   1.000
_cell.angle_alpha   90.00
_cell.angle_beta   90.00
_cell.angle_gamma   90.00
#
_symmetry.space_group_name_H-M   'P 1'
#
loop_
_entity.id
_entity.type
_entity.pdbx_description
1 polymer ?
#
loop_
_entity_poly.entity_id
_entity_poly.type
_entity_poly.pdbx_seq_one_letter_code
_entity_poly.pdbx_strand_id
1 'polypeptide(L)' 'MQESVTYQDILSKGKQQEALSLVTRQLNRRLGNVSDTLVERLRGLSIEELEALGEALLDFTSVADLTSWLTQQ' A
#
# COMPACT_ATOMS: atom_id res chain seq x y z
N MET A 1 21.54 16.30 21.34
CA MET A 1 20.23 15.61 21.26
C MET A 1 19.44 16.11 20.04
N GLN A 2 19.97 15.98 18.82
CA GLN A 2 19.28 16.37 17.57
C GLN A 2 19.32 15.28 16.49
N GLU A 3 19.76 14.05 16.82
CA GLU A 3 19.92 12.97 15.83
C GLU A 3 18.68 12.04 15.73
N SER A 4 17.63 12.25 16.51
CA SER A 4 16.64 11.18 16.73
C SER A 4 15.37 11.23 15.88
N VAL A 5 14.98 12.36 15.28
CA VAL A 5 13.72 12.47 14.52
C VAL A 5 13.95 12.16 13.03
N THR A 6 15.01 12.73 12.46
CA THR A 6 15.33 12.58 11.02
C THR A 6 15.63 11.12 10.65
N TYR A 7 16.26 10.35 11.54
CA TYR A 7 16.51 8.91 11.33
C TYR A 7 15.22 8.09 11.36
N GLN A 8 14.31 8.37 12.29
CA GLN A 8 13.02 7.68 12.37
C GLN A 8 12.16 7.96 11.13
N ASP A 9 12.21 9.19 10.61
CA ASP A 9 11.51 9.57 9.38
C ASP A 9 12.05 8.84 8.15
N ILE A 10 13.38 8.70 8.03
CA ILE A 10 14.01 7.98 6.92
C ILE A 10 13.61 6.50 6.96
N LEU A 11 13.67 5.87 8.13
CA LEU A 11 13.28 4.47 8.29
C LEU A 11 11.79 4.26 7.98
N SER A 12 10.93 5.17 8.44
CA SER A 12 9.49 5.09 8.19
C SER A 12 9.16 5.27 6.70
N LYS A 13 9.79 6.24 6.02
CA LYS A 13 9.65 6.40 4.57
C LYS A 13 10.12 5.18 3.79
N GLY A 14 11.23 4.58 4.20
CA GLY A 14 11.75 3.35 3.58
C GLY A 14 10.77 2.18 3.70
N LYS A 15 10.20 1.98 4.89
CA LYS A 15 9.15 0.97 5.13
C LYS A 15 7.90 1.22 4.30
N GLN A 16 7.41 2.45 4.25
CA GLN A 16 6.23 2.78 3.45
C GLN A 16 6.45 2.54 1.95
N GLN A 17 7.62 2.91 1.42
CA GLN A 17 7.98 2.65 0.02
C GLN A 17 8.04 1.16 -0.30
N GLU A 18 8.60 0.36 0.62
CA GLU A 18 8.70 -1.10 0.46
C GLU A 18 7.32 -1.76 0.51
N ALA A 19 6.49 -1.42 1.50
CA ALA A 19 5.10 -1.89 1.62
C ALA A 19 4.28 -1.53 0.38
N LEU A 20 4.35 -0.29 -0.11
CA LEU A 20 3.66 0.15 -1.33
C LEU A 20 4.12 -0.63 -2.56
N SER A 21 5.43 -0.83 -2.72
CA SER A 21 6.00 -1.58 -3.84
C SER A 21 5.52 -3.03 -3.83
N LEU A 22 5.51 -3.65 -2.65
CA LEU A 22 5.06 -5.02 -2.45
C LEU A 22 3.56 -5.15 -2.78
N VAL A 23 2.71 -4.30 -2.20
CA VAL A 23 1.25 -4.29 -2.45
C VAL A 23 0.96 -4.07 -3.94
N THR A 24 1.63 -3.11 -4.58
CA THR A 24 1.43 -2.83 -6.02
C THR A 24 1.77 -4.04 -6.88
N ARG A 25 2.85 -4.76 -6.56
CA ARG A 25 3.22 -6.01 -7.26
C ARG A 25 2.22 -7.14 -7.02
N GLN A 26 1.71 -7.28 -5.79
CA GLN A 26 0.70 -8.28 -5.46
C GLN A 26 -0.60 -8.02 -6.21
N LEU A 27 -1.05 -6.77 -6.22
CA LEU A 27 -2.18 -6.28 -7.00
C LEU A 27 -2.03 -6.61 -8.48
N ASN A 28 -0.89 -6.26 -9.08
CA ASN A 28 -0.63 -6.55 -10.48
C ASN A 28 -0.63 -8.05 -10.81
N ARG A 29 -0.17 -8.90 -9.87
CA ARG A 29 -0.20 -10.36 -10.03
C ARG A 29 -1.59 -10.94 -9.91
N ARG A 30 -2.44 -10.39 -9.04
CA ARG A 30 -3.72 -10.98 -8.66
C ARG A 30 -4.89 -10.45 -9.50
N LEU A 31 -4.87 -9.16 -9.82
CA LEU A 31 -5.95 -8.46 -10.53
C LEU A 31 -5.56 -8.06 -11.96
N GLY A 32 -4.32 -8.34 -12.38
CA GLY A 32 -3.76 -7.82 -13.62
C GLY A 32 -3.34 -6.35 -13.48
N ASN A 33 -3.12 -5.67 -14.61
CA ASN A 33 -2.54 -4.33 -14.61
C ASN A 33 -3.45 -3.31 -13.90
N VAL A 34 -3.05 -2.90 -12.69
CA VAL A 34 -3.75 -1.87 -11.92
C VAL A 34 -3.40 -0.49 -12.47
N SER A 35 -4.41 0.39 -12.57
CA SER A 35 -4.22 1.72 -13.15
C SER A 35 -3.33 2.61 -12.27
N ASP A 36 -2.61 3.53 -12.90
CA ASP A 36 -1.77 4.51 -12.19
C ASP A 36 -2.59 5.32 -11.18
N THR A 37 -3.85 5.64 -11.48
CA THR A 37 -4.77 6.33 -10.56
C THR A 37 -4.99 5.57 -9.26
N LEU A 38 -5.11 4.24 -9.32
CA LEU A 38 -5.23 3.41 -8.13
C LEU A 38 -3.90 3.38 -7.37
N VAL A 39 -2.78 3.26 -8.07
CA VAL A 39 -1.44 3.31 -7.44
C VAL A 39 -1.18 4.65 -6.74
N GLU A 40 -1.61 5.78 -7.30
CA GLU A 40 -1.53 7.08 -6.62
C GLU A 40 -2.36 7.11 -5.32
N ARG A 41 -3.53 6.47 -5.31
CA ARG A 41 -4.35 6.37 -4.10
C ARG A 41 -3.66 5.54 -3.02
N LEU A 42 -2.98 4.46 -3.41
CA LEU A 42 -2.20 3.63 -2.48
C LEU A 42 -1.01 4.38 -1.86
N ARG A 43 -0.41 5.35 -2.57
CA ARG A 43 0.66 6.19 -1.99
C ARG A 43 0.21 7.03 -0.81
N GLY A 44 -1.09 7.33 -0.73
CA GLY A 44 -1.68 8.06 0.40
C GLY A 44 -1.88 7.22 1.65
N LEU A 45 -1.75 5.89 1.56
CA LEU A 45 -1.95 4.98 2.68
C LEU A 45 -0.75 4.97 3.63
N SER A 46 -1.05 4.82 4.91
CA SER A 46 -0.10 4.51 5.97
C SER A 46 0.51 3.11 5.79
N ILE A 47 1.57 2.83 6.55
CA ILE A 47 2.24 1.52 6.51
C ILE A 47 1.24 0.43 6.95
N GLU A 48 0.51 0.69 8.03
CA GLU A 48 -0.46 -0.21 8.62
C GLU A 48 -1.60 -0.53 7.64
N GLU A 49 -2.08 0.46 6.89
CA GLU A 49 -3.10 0.26 5.86
C GLU A 49 -2.56 -0.53 4.67
N LEU A 50 -1.31 -0.31 4.26
CA LEU A 50 -0.66 -1.09 3.21
C LEU A 50 -0.44 -2.55 3.63
N GLU A 51 -0.03 -2.78 4.87
CA GLU A 51 0.11 -4.14 5.44
C GLU A 51 -1.26 -4.84 5.51
N ALA A 52 -2.29 -4.16 6.00
CA ALA A 52 -3.66 -4.69 6.04
C ALA A 52 -4.22 -4.97 4.64
N LEU A 53 -3.93 -4.12 3.65
CA LEU A 53 -4.27 -4.37 2.26
C LEU A 53 -3.55 -5.62 1.74
N GLY A 54 -2.28 -5.83 2.12
CA GLY A 54 -1.52 -7.04 1.81
C GLY A 54 -2.23 -8.33 2.21
N GLU A 55 -2.84 -8.35 3.39
CA GLU A 55 -3.63 -9.50 3.87
C GLU A 55 -4.98 -9.62 3.15
N ALA A 56 -5.74 -8.51 3.07
CA ALA A 56 -7.05 -8.49 2.42
C ALA A 56 -6.98 -8.86 0.93
N LEU A 57 -5.84 -8.57 0.29
CA LEU A 57 -5.58 -8.95 -1.09
C LEU A 57 -5.68 -10.45 -1.31
N LEU A 58 -5.50 -11.30 -0.30
CA LEU A 58 -5.64 -12.76 -0.44
C LEU A 58 -7.08 -13.20 -0.74
N ASP A 59 -8.07 -12.36 -0.43
CA ASP A 59 -9.51 -12.67 -0.59
C ASP A 59 -10.16 -11.99 -1.81
N PHE A 60 -9.52 -11.00 -2.45
CA PHE A 60 -10.16 -10.30 -3.57
C PHE A 60 -10.45 -11.25 -4.75
N THR A 61 -11.28 -10.89 -5.69
CA THR A 61 -11.45 -11.63 -6.95
C THR A 61 -11.44 -10.70 -8.16
N SER A 62 -11.54 -9.39 -7.90
CA SER A 62 -11.68 -8.36 -8.91
C SER A 62 -11.12 -7.02 -8.44
N VAL A 63 -10.98 -6.08 -9.37
CA VAL A 63 -10.67 -4.68 -9.07
C VAL A 63 -11.78 -4.02 -8.24
N ALA A 64 -13.02 -4.52 -8.31
CA ALA A 64 -14.14 -3.99 -7.53
C ALA A 64 -13.96 -4.22 -6.02
N ASP A 65 -13.29 -5.31 -5.62
CA ASP A 65 -12.99 -5.60 -4.22
C ASP A 65 -11.96 -4.58 -3.68
N LEU A 66 -10.94 -4.27 -4.48
CA LEU A 66 -9.96 -3.23 -4.16
C LEU A 66 -10.61 -1.84 -4.01
N THR A 67 -11.45 -1.43 -4.96
CA THR A 67 -12.12 -0.12 -4.87
C THR A 67 -13.08 -0.07 -3.69
N SER A 68 -13.73 -1.18 -3.34
CA SER A 68 -14.60 -1.28 -2.17
C SER A 68 -13.79 -1.13 -0.88
N TRP A 69 -12.68 -1.86 -0.76
CA TRP A 69 -11.78 -1.78 0.39
C TRP A 69 -11.25 -0.36 0.59
N LEU A 70 -10.76 0.29 -0.47
CA LEU A 70 -10.24 1.67 -0.42
C LEU A 70 -11.31 2.73 -0.04
N THR A 71 -12.60 2.40 -0.17
CA THR A 71 -13.72 3.29 0.18
C THR A 71 -14.24 3.05 1.59
N GLN A 72 -13.95 1.88 2.17
CA GLN A 72 -14.30 1.52 3.55
C GLN A 72 -13.21 1.92 4.56
N GLN A 73 -12.06 2.37 4.07
CA GLN A 73 -10.97 2.95 4.85
C GLN A 73 -11.40 4.24 5.53
#